data_AF-A0A8C9KKY0-F1
#
_entry.id   AF-A0A8C9KKY0-F1
#
_cell.length_a   1.000
_cell.length_b   1.000
_cell.length_c   1.000
_cell.angle_alpha   90.00
_cell.angle_beta   90.00
_cell.angle_gamma   90.00
#
_symmetry.space_group_name_H-M   'P 1'
#
loop_
_entity.id
_entity.type
_entity.pdbx_description
1 polymer ?
#
loop_
_entity_poly.entity_id
_entity_poly.type
_entity_poly.pdbx_seq_one_letter_code
_entity_poly.pdbx_strand_id
1 'polypeptide(L)'
;MASPTLSPDSSSQEALSAPTCSPTSDSENLSPDELELLELIRKGIPHHFRAIVWQLLCSATDMPVKNQYSELLKMSSPCEKLIRRDIARTYPEHEFFKGQDSLGQEVLFNVMKAYSLVDREVGYCQGSAFIVGLLLMQMPEEEAFCVFVRLMQEYRLRELFKPSMAELGLCIYQFESMLQEQLPDLNTHLPSQSFHTSMYASSWFLTLFLTTFPLPVATRVFDIFMYEGLEIVFRVGLALLQVNQTELMQLDMEGMSQYFQRVIPHQFDSCPDKLILKAYQVKYNPKKMKRLEKEYAAMKSKEMEEQIEIKRLRTENRLLKQRIETLEKVRSVPGEERETERVPCSSARKATDPQLQPSACPQDNPRLTEDFVAHLETELEQSRLRETETLGALREMQDKVLDMEKVRLGRQVGRCWGDRGGGEVERPDMLLEPVPPACVSTGPGVQDGGGREGQGPWGLLSPSPPPYRDHLLPPATLKGTPDLLGPPQLLSP
;
A
#
# COMPACT_ATOMS: atom_id res chain seq x y z
N MET A 1 2.57 67.74 -55.35
CA MET A 1 3.27 66.55 -54.85
C MET A 1 2.60 66.14 -53.56
N ALA A 2 1.58 65.29 -53.68
CA ALA A 2 0.79 64.79 -52.57
C ALA A 2 1.15 63.32 -52.39
N SER A 3 1.68 62.97 -51.22
CA SER A 3 2.02 61.60 -50.85
C SER A 3 0.75 60.80 -50.56
N PRO A 4 0.60 59.59 -51.10
CA PRO A 4 -0.45 58.67 -50.68
C PRO A 4 0.04 57.74 -49.56
N THR A 5 -0.91 57.45 -48.69
CA THR A 5 -1.03 56.38 -47.69
C THR A 5 -0.62 54.99 -48.19
N LEU A 6 0.11 54.27 -47.32
CA LEU A 6 0.20 52.80 -47.30
C LEU A 6 0.30 52.34 -45.83
N SER A 7 -0.68 51.54 -45.41
CA SER A 7 -0.65 50.71 -44.20
C SER A 7 0.40 49.60 -44.35
N PRO A 8 0.84 48.97 -43.24
CA PRO A 8 0.38 47.59 -43.06
C PRO A 8 0.14 47.14 -41.61
N ASP A 9 -0.84 46.23 -41.52
CA ASP A 9 -0.95 45.02 -40.70
C ASP A 9 -0.82 45.06 -39.17
N SER A 10 -2.01 44.93 -38.59
CA SER A 10 -2.34 44.35 -37.30
C SER A 10 -1.89 42.88 -37.17
N SER A 11 -0.87 42.64 -36.35
CA SER A 11 -0.66 41.35 -35.69
C SER A 11 -1.02 41.48 -34.22
N SER A 12 -2.15 40.87 -33.85
CA SER A 12 -2.68 40.78 -32.49
C SER A 12 -1.67 40.16 -31.53
N GLN A 13 -1.18 40.95 -30.57
CA GLN A 13 -0.60 40.43 -29.34
C GLN A 13 -1.74 39.99 -28.43
N GLU A 14 -2.05 38.68 -28.40
CA GLU A 14 -2.81 38.10 -27.30
C GLU A 14 -1.95 38.16 -26.03
N ALA A 15 -2.23 39.15 -25.19
CA ALA A 15 -1.75 39.18 -23.82
C ALA A 15 -2.38 38.00 -23.07
N LEU A 16 -1.57 36.99 -22.72
CA LEU A 16 -1.96 35.96 -21.76
C LEU A 16 -2.23 36.61 -20.40
N SER A 17 -3.48 36.91 -20.14
CA SER A 17 -3.98 37.22 -18.80
C SER A 17 -3.82 35.98 -17.91
N ALA A 18 -3.00 36.11 -16.86
CA ALA A 18 -2.83 35.09 -15.84
C ALA A 18 -4.19 34.74 -15.20
N PRO A 19 -4.51 33.46 -15.00
CA PRO A 19 -5.75 33.09 -14.31
C PRO A 19 -5.63 33.45 -12.84
N THR A 20 -6.49 34.36 -12.37
CA THR A 20 -6.71 34.64 -10.95
C THR A 20 -7.22 33.37 -10.26
N CYS A 21 -6.36 32.75 -9.46
CA CYS A 21 -6.70 31.62 -8.62
C CYS A 21 -7.50 32.12 -7.41
N SER A 22 -8.63 31.50 -7.10
CA SER A 22 -9.36 31.72 -5.85
C SER A 22 -8.49 31.28 -4.67
N PRO A 23 -8.34 32.10 -3.62
CA PRO A 23 -7.45 31.78 -2.50
C PRO A 23 -7.91 30.50 -1.80
N THR A 24 -6.96 29.61 -1.50
CA THR A 24 -7.17 28.53 -0.54
C THR A 24 -7.40 29.15 0.84
N SER A 25 -8.13 28.47 1.73
CA SER A 25 -8.51 28.99 3.05
C SER A 25 -7.34 29.33 3.99
N ASP A 26 -6.10 29.02 3.58
CA ASP A 26 -4.87 29.33 4.31
C ASP A 26 -4.08 30.51 3.67
N SER A 27 -4.41 30.92 2.43
CA SER A 27 -3.79 32.09 1.78
C SER A 27 -4.32 33.44 2.31
N GLU A 28 -5.40 33.46 3.07
CA GLU A 28 -6.03 34.70 3.55
C GLU A 28 -5.28 35.37 4.72
N ASN A 29 -4.24 34.73 5.28
CA ASN A 29 -3.46 35.24 6.42
C ASN A 29 -1.94 35.30 6.20
N LEU A 30 -1.45 35.09 4.97
CA LEU A 30 -0.02 35.17 4.68
C LEU A 30 0.43 36.62 4.56
N SER A 31 1.62 36.92 5.07
CA SER A 31 2.27 38.21 4.87
C SER A 31 2.64 38.42 3.38
N PRO A 32 2.80 39.68 2.93
CA PRO A 32 3.23 39.95 1.55
C PRO A 32 4.54 39.25 1.18
N ASP A 33 5.49 39.18 2.11
CA ASP A 33 6.80 38.54 1.91
C ASP A 33 6.66 37.02 1.73
N GLU A 34 5.75 36.37 2.45
CA GLU A 34 5.46 34.93 2.31
C GLU A 34 4.79 34.60 0.98
N LEU A 35 3.91 35.50 0.50
CA LEU A 35 3.28 35.35 -0.82
C LEU A 35 4.32 35.49 -1.95
N GLU A 36 5.24 36.45 -1.84
CA GLU A 36 6.32 36.61 -2.81
C GLU A 36 7.26 35.40 -2.81
N LEU A 37 7.64 34.90 -1.63
CA LEU A 37 8.44 33.68 -1.50
C LEU A 37 7.76 32.48 -2.17
N LEU A 38 6.46 32.30 -1.92
CA LEU A 38 5.68 31.23 -2.52
C LEU A 38 5.64 31.32 -4.05
N GLU A 39 5.48 32.52 -4.62
CA GLU A 39 5.54 32.71 -6.07
C GLU A 39 6.92 32.36 -6.65
N LEU A 40 8.00 32.69 -5.95
CA LEU A 40 9.36 32.35 -6.36
C LEU A 40 9.59 30.83 -6.33
N ILE A 41 9.15 30.14 -5.28
CA ILE A 41 9.24 28.67 -5.18
C ILE A 41 8.43 28.01 -6.31
N ARG A 42 7.24 28.53 -6.60
CA ARG A 42 6.38 28.04 -7.70
C ARG A 42 6.99 28.24 -9.08
N LYS A 43 7.81 29.28 -9.29
CA LYS A 43 8.62 29.47 -10.51
C LYS A 43 9.85 28.56 -10.56
N GLY A 44 10.30 28.08 -9.40
CA GLY A 44 11.33 27.08 -9.25
C GLY A 44 12.61 27.60 -8.65
N ILE A 45 13.18 26.77 -7.78
CA ILE A 45 14.40 27.12 -7.06
C ILE A 45 15.58 26.81 -8.00
N PRO A 46 16.45 27.80 -8.29
CA PRO A 46 17.63 27.53 -9.10
C PRO A 46 18.53 26.49 -8.41
N HIS A 47 19.14 25.60 -9.20
CA HIS A 47 19.90 24.44 -8.70
C HIS A 47 20.90 24.79 -7.59
N HIS A 48 21.73 25.83 -7.80
CA HIS A 48 22.75 26.26 -6.83
C HIS A 48 22.19 26.73 -5.48
N PHE A 49 20.91 27.10 -5.41
CA PHE A 49 20.28 27.56 -4.18
C PHE A 49 19.49 26.48 -3.45
N ARG A 50 19.19 25.34 -4.09
CA ARG A 50 18.36 24.27 -3.48
C ARG A 50 18.93 23.76 -2.17
N ALA A 51 20.24 23.54 -2.11
CA ALA A 51 20.93 23.07 -0.92
C ALA A 51 20.59 23.94 0.32
N ILE A 52 20.62 25.26 0.14
CA ILE A 52 20.39 26.24 1.19
C ILE A 52 18.88 26.40 1.44
N VAL A 53 18.11 26.60 0.38
CA VAL A 53 16.67 26.89 0.47
C VAL A 53 15.92 25.72 1.09
N TRP A 54 16.17 24.48 0.67
CA TRP A 54 15.49 23.32 1.26
C TRP A 54 15.78 23.15 2.74
N GLN A 55 17.04 23.37 3.17
CA GLN A 55 17.40 23.34 4.60
C GLN A 55 16.67 24.43 5.41
N LEU A 56 16.52 25.63 4.85
CA LEU A 56 15.81 26.73 5.49
C LEU A 56 14.30 26.46 5.58
N LEU A 57 13.68 26.01 4.49
CA LEU A 57 12.24 25.71 4.44
C LEU A 57 11.83 24.65 5.47
N CYS A 58 12.65 23.63 5.69
CA CYS A 58 12.38 22.59 6.68
C CYS A 58 13.07 22.80 8.04
N SER A 59 13.73 23.95 8.24
CA SER A 59 14.44 24.29 9.49
C SER A 59 15.44 23.20 9.93
N ALA A 60 16.25 22.71 8.99
CA ALA A 60 17.20 21.59 9.19
C ALA A 60 18.66 22.01 9.43
N THR A 61 18.98 23.31 9.50
CA THR A 61 20.37 23.78 9.59
C THR A 61 21.09 23.33 10.88
N ASP A 62 20.41 23.43 12.03
CA ASP A 62 21.02 23.23 13.36
C ASP A 62 20.29 22.14 14.16
N MET A 63 20.21 20.94 13.60
CA MET A 63 19.54 19.82 14.27
C MET A 63 20.44 19.09 15.27
N PRO A 64 19.96 18.79 16.49
CA PRO A 64 20.72 17.99 17.46
C PRO A 64 21.11 16.60 16.96
N VAL A 65 20.31 16.02 16.05
CA VAL A 65 20.56 14.71 15.44
C VAL A 65 21.81 14.72 14.55
N LYS A 66 22.21 15.88 14.02
CA LYS A 66 23.43 16.03 13.22
C LYS A 66 24.66 15.55 14.00
N ASN A 67 24.76 15.96 15.26
CA ASN A 67 25.84 15.58 16.16
C ASN A 67 25.87 14.08 16.50
N GLN A 68 24.77 13.36 16.26
CA GLN A 68 24.66 11.92 16.51
C GLN A 68 25.01 11.10 15.27
N TYR A 69 25.09 11.72 14.09
CA TYR A 69 25.25 11.02 12.82
C TYR A 69 26.49 10.12 12.81
N SER A 70 27.65 10.64 13.24
CA SER A 70 28.89 9.89 13.31
C SER A 70 28.81 8.65 14.22
N GLU A 71 28.02 8.72 15.31
CA GLU A 71 27.81 7.57 16.20
C GLU A 71 26.84 6.56 15.59
N LEU A 72 25.78 7.03 14.94
CA LEU A 72 24.81 6.17 14.24
C LEU A 72 25.48 5.33 13.14
N LEU A 73 26.46 5.88 12.42
CA LEU A 73 27.20 5.14 11.39
C LEU A 73 28.02 3.97 11.95
N LYS A 74 28.49 4.06 13.21
CA LYS A 74 29.26 2.99 13.87
C LYS A 74 28.38 1.83 14.34
N MET A 75 27.08 2.06 14.50
CA MET A 75 26.12 1.04 14.93
C MET A 75 25.73 0.12 13.77
N SER A 76 25.19 -1.07 14.05
CA SER A 76 24.64 -1.95 13.01
C SER A 76 23.12 -1.82 12.92
N SER A 77 22.58 -1.79 11.70
CA SER A 77 21.13 -1.75 11.45
C SER A 77 20.60 -3.11 10.96
N PRO A 78 19.41 -3.56 11.44
CA PRO A 78 18.75 -4.75 10.90
C PRO A 78 18.33 -4.56 9.42
N CYS A 79 18.24 -3.32 8.95
CA CYS A 79 17.75 -2.98 7.61
C CYS A 79 18.85 -2.98 6.54
N GLU A 80 20.13 -3.18 6.89
CA GLU A 80 21.25 -3.00 5.96
C GLU A 80 21.12 -3.81 4.66
N LYS A 81 20.64 -5.06 4.75
CA LYS A 81 20.44 -5.91 3.56
C LYS A 81 19.37 -5.35 2.62
N LEU A 82 18.26 -4.84 3.17
CA LEU A 82 17.17 -4.25 2.40
C LEU A 82 17.62 -2.92 1.76
N ILE A 83 18.34 -2.10 2.53
CA ILE A 83 18.91 -0.83 2.06
C ILE A 83 19.82 -1.08 0.85
N ARG A 84 20.79 -2.00 0.95
CA ARG A 84 21.74 -2.30 -0.14
C ARG A 84 21.03 -2.72 -1.43
N ARG A 85 19.97 -3.53 -1.32
CA ARG A 85 19.19 -3.97 -2.48
C ARG A 85 18.52 -2.80 -3.21
N ASP A 86 17.99 -1.83 -2.47
CA ASP A 86 17.32 -0.67 -3.06
C ASP A 86 18.29 0.36 -3.64
N ILE A 87 19.47 0.52 -3.03
CA ILE A 87 20.50 1.42 -3.52
C ILE A 87 20.94 1.06 -4.93
N ALA A 88 21.11 -0.23 -5.22
CA ALA A 88 21.50 -0.71 -6.55
C ALA A 88 20.52 -0.31 -7.67
N ARG A 89 19.25 0.00 -7.32
CA ARG A 89 18.21 0.44 -8.26
C ARG A 89 17.81 1.91 -8.11
N THR A 90 18.49 2.68 -7.25
CA THR A 90 18.20 4.10 -7.00
C THR A 90 19.08 4.97 -7.90
N TYR A 91 18.48 5.59 -8.92
CA TYR A 91 19.17 6.38 -9.95
C TYR A 91 20.38 5.68 -10.60
N PRO A 92 20.25 4.44 -11.11
CA PRO A 92 21.39 3.63 -11.56
C PRO A 92 22.19 4.25 -12.71
N GLU A 93 21.53 5.05 -13.55
CA GLU A 93 22.14 5.73 -14.70
C GLU A 93 22.74 7.10 -14.37
N HIS A 94 22.52 7.62 -13.16
CA HIS A 94 23.01 8.93 -12.79
C HIS A 94 24.49 8.87 -12.40
N GLU A 95 25.33 9.73 -12.98
CA GLU A 95 26.80 9.69 -12.82
C GLU A 95 27.29 9.62 -11.36
N PHE A 96 26.59 10.28 -10.44
CA PHE A 96 26.95 10.23 -9.00
C PHE A 96 26.72 8.86 -8.34
N PHE A 97 25.72 8.08 -8.81
CA PHE A 97 25.33 6.79 -8.24
C PHE A 97 25.78 5.60 -9.08
N LYS A 98 26.11 5.83 -10.35
CA LYS A 98 26.53 4.81 -11.30
C LYS A 98 27.85 4.15 -10.88
N GLY A 99 27.95 2.85 -11.14
CA GLY A 99 29.09 2.03 -10.74
C GLY A 99 28.87 1.35 -9.39
N GLN A 100 29.31 0.09 -9.28
CA GLN A 100 29.20 -0.66 -8.04
C GLN A 100 30.08 -0.02 -6.97
N ASP A 101 29.53 0.15 -5.76
CA ASP A 101 30.23 0.75 -4.62
C ASP A 101 30.74 2.18 -4.91
N SER A 102 29.99 2.94 -5.73
CA SER A 102 30.27 4.36 -5.98
C SER A 102 30.10 5.20 -4.70
N LEU A 103 30.75 6.36 -4.67
CA LEU A 103 30.62 7.30 -3.54
C LEU A 103 29.15 7.64 -3.26
N GLY A 104 28.35 7.89 -4.31
CA GLY A 104 26.92 8.17 -4.16
C GLY A 104 26.14 7.03 -3.51
N GLN A 105 26.46 5.77 -3.85
CA GLN A 105 25.84 4.61 -3.21
C GLN A 105 26.25 4.46 -1.75
N GLU A 106 27.52 4.75 -1.43
CA GLU A 106 28.03 4.69 -0.05
C GLU A 106 27.36 5.74 0.84
N VAL A 107 27.33 7.01 0.41
CA VAL A 107 26.70 8.07 1.20
C VAL A 107 25.17 7.88 1.32
N LEU A 108 24.53 7.34 0.29
CA LEU A 108 23.11 6.96 0.35
C LEU A 108 22.88 5.83 1.36
N PHE A 109 23.76 4.82 1.39
CA PHE A 109 23.70 3.75 2.38
C PHE A 109 23.85 4.29 3.79
N ASN A 110 24.81 5.19 4.02
CA ASN A 110 25.06 5.78 5.32
C ASN A 110 23.84 6.55 5.84
N VAL A 111 23.26 7.43 5.04
CA VAL A 111 22.06 8.21 5.43
C VAL A 111 20.88 7.29 5.71
N MET A 112 20.60 6.31 4.83
CA MET A 112 19.48 5.39 5.03
C MET A 112 19.68 4.49 6.25
N LYS A 113 20.91 4.02 6.48
CA LYS A 113 21.28 3.24 7.66
C LYS A 113 21.09 4.05 8.94
N ALA A 114 21.65 5.26 8.99
CA ALA A 114 21.53 6.14 10.14
C ALA A 114 20.06 6.44 10.46
N TYR A 115 19.25 6.77 9.45
CA TYR A 115 17.82 7.02 9.65
C TYR A 115 17.08 5.81 10.23
N SER A 116 17.36 4.60 9.72
CA SER A 116 16.71 3.38 10.22
C SER A 116 16.99 3.08 11.70
N LEU A 117 18.04 3.69 12.27
CA LEU A 117 18.39 3.60 13.69
C LEU A 117 17.76 4.71 14.52
N VAL A 118 17.51 5.88 13.93
CA VAL A 118 16.81 7.02 14.54
C VAL A 118 15.34 6.66 14.77
N ASP A 119 14.67 6.13 13.75
CA ASP A 119 13.27 5.72 13.84
C ASP A 119 13.15 4.22 13.59
N ARG A 120 13.19 3.43 14.67
CA ARG A 120 13.11 1.97 14.58
C ARG A 120 11.71 1.44 14.26
N GLU A 121 10.67 2.24 14.46
CA GLU A 121 9.29 1.84 14.13
C GLU A 121 9.11 1.80 12.61
N VAL A 122 9.61 2.83 11.92
CA VAL A 122 9.64 2.85 10.45
C VAL A 122 10.78 2.00 9.91
N GLY A 123 11.97 2.15 10.50
CA GLY A 123 13.19 1.53 10.02
C GLY A 123 13.55 2.01 8.61
N TYR A 124 13.50 1.08 7.66
CA TYR A 124 13.69 1.36 6.23
C TYR A 124 12.41 1.05 5.46
N CYS A 125 11.93 2.03 4.70
CA CYS A 125 10.78 1.83 3.82
C CYS A 125 11.19 1.93 2.34
N GLN A 126 10.71 0.99 1.53
CA GLN A 126 11.03 0.94 0.11
C GLN A 126 10.55 2.22 -0.59
N GLY A 127 11.43 2.81 -1.39
CA GLY A 127 11.16 4.05 -2.12
C GLY A 127 11.72 5.32 -1.44
N SER A 128 11.97 5.31 -0.13
CA SER A 128 12.51 6.48 0.56
C SER A 128 13.96 6.80 0.14
N ALA A 129 14.71 5.80 -0.34
CA ALA A 129 16.05 5.98 -0.90
C ALA A 129 16.07 6.95 -2.10
N PHE A 130 14.99 7.06 -2.88
CA PHE A 130 14.91 8.02 -3.99
C PHE A 130 14.85 9.47 -3.49
N ILE A 131 14.18 9.71 -2.35
CA ILE A 131 14.13 11.02 -1.70
C ILE A 131 15.52 11.40 -1.21
N VAL A 132 16.19 10.51 -0.48
CA VAL A 132 17.55 10.75 0.01
C VAL A 132 18.56 10.89 -1.14
N GLY A 133 18.41 10.09 -2.21
CA GLY A 133 19.22 10.22 -3.40
C GLY A 133 19.11 11.60 -4.04
N LEU A 134 17.89 12.18 -4.14
CA LEU A 134 17.72 13.55 -4.62
C LEU A 134 18.40 14.56 -3.68
N LEU A 135 18.25 14.42 -2.37
CA LEU A 135 18.90 15.31 -1.41
C LEU A 135 20.42 15.30 -1.55
N LEU A 136 21.03 14.12 -1.67
CA LEU A 136 22.47 13.94 -1.84
C LEU A 136 23.01 14.49 -3.16
N MET A 137 22.18 14.63 -4.19
CA MET A 137 22.56 15.34 -5.42
C MET A 137 22.64 16.87 -5.22
N GLN A 138 22.04 17.41 -4.15
CA GLN A 138 21.98 18.86 -3.91
C GLN A 138 22.84 19.31 -2.74
N MET A 139 23.06 18.48 -1.72
CA MET A 139 23.73 18.86 -0.49
C MET A 139 24.62 17.73 0.07
N PRO A 140 25.56 18.02 0.98
CA PRO A 140 26.41 16.99 1.58
C PRO A 140 25.63 16.03 2.49
N GLU A 141 26.28 14.93 2.83
CA GLU A 141 25.69 13.76 3.49
C GLU A 141 24.99 14.08 4.82
N GLU A 142 25.62 14.86 5.70
CA GLU A 142 25.06 15.20 7.01
C GLU A 142 23.84 16.11 6.89
N GLU A 143 23.88 17.09 5.98
CA GLU A 143 22.76 17.98 5.70
C GLU A 143 21.59 17.19 5.10
N ALA A 144 21.86 16.29 4.15
CA ALA A 144 20.84 15.43 3.56
C ALA A 144 20.15 14.56 4.61
N PHE A 145 20.92 14.01 5.57
CA PHE A 145 20.37 13.29 6.70
C PHE A 145 19.46 14.17 7.57
N CYS A 146 19.88 15.38 7.91
CA CYS A 146 19.08 16.31 8.72
C CYS A 146 17.77 16.69 8.02
N VAL A 147 17.85 17.05 6.73
CA VAL A 147 16.66 17.36 5.92
C VAL A 147 15.73 16.16 5.85
N PHE A 148 16.26 14.95 5.61
CA PHE A 148 15.42 13.74 5.58
C PHE A 148 14.73 13.47 6.91
N VAL A 149 15.42 13.63 8.05
CA VAL A 149 14.81 13.52 9.38
C VAL A 149 13.67 14.53 9.56
N ARG A 150 13.83 15.78 9.11
CA ARG A 150 12.76 16.79 9.14
C ARG A 150 11.57 16.42 8.27
N LEU A 151 11.81 15.93 7.05
CA LEU A 151 10.74 15.48 6.18
C LEU A 151 9.92 14.35 6.82
N MET A 152 10.58 13.45 7.53
CA MET A 152 9.91 12.37 8.25
C MET A 152 9.10 12.92 9.43
N GLN A 153 9.62 13.88 10.19
CA GLN A 153 8.95 14.43 11.38
C GLN A 153 7.78 15.38 11.06
N GLU A 154 7.97 16.32 10.14
CA GLU A 154 7.07 17.47 9.96
C GLU A 154 6.22 17.38 8.69
N TYR A 155 6.64 16.59 7.68
CA TYR A 155 5.98 16.54 6.37
C TYR A 155 5.07 15.31 6.19
N ARG A 156 4.68 14.66 7.29
CA ARG A 156 3.85 13.43 7.33
C ARG A 156 4.47 12.22 6.61
N LEU A 157 5.71 12.30 6.12
CA LEU A 157 6.33 11.17 5.41
C LEU A 157 6.52 9.96 6.33
N ARG A 158 6.87 10.16 7.61
CA ARG A 158 6.96 9.06 8.58
C ARG A 158 5.69 8.24 8.64
N GLU A 159 4.53 8.89 8.69
CA GLU A 159 3.24 8.22 8.80
C GLU A 159 2.91 7.43 7.51
N LEU A 160 3.28 7.95 6.34
CA LEU A 160 3.19 7.23 5.06
C LEU A 160 4.04 5.96 5.03
N PHE A 161 5.21 5.99 5.67
CA PHE A 161 6.18 4.89 5.65
C PHE A 161 6.04 3.89 6.79
N LYS A 162 5.13 4.10 7.74
CA LYS A 162 4.84 3.13 8.81
C LYS A 162 4.45 1.77 8.23
N PRO A 163 4.83 0.64 8.85
CA PRO A 163 4.53 -0.69 8.34
C PRO A 163 3.05 -0.99 8.09
N SER A 164 2.14 -0.32 8.81
CA SER A 164 0.70 -0.49 8.63
C SER A 164 0.16 0.11 7.33
N MET A 165 0.91 1.01 6.68
CA MET A 165 0.49 1.76 5.48
C MET A 165 -0.85 2.49 5.66
N ALA A 166 -1.24 2.78 6.90
CA ALA A 166 -2.55 3.36 7.21
C ALA A 166 -2.71 4.75 6.59
N GLU A 167 -1.66 5.57 6.67
CA GLU A 167 -1.64 6.92 6.12
C GLU A 167 -1.63 6.93 4.59
N LEU A 168 -0.92 5.98 3.97
CA LEU A 168 -0.96 5.80 2.52
C LEU A 168 -2.38 5.44 2.08
N GLY A 169 -3.04 4.51 2.78
CA GLY A 169 -4.44 4.15 2.52
C GLY A 169 -5.38 5.35 2.65
N LEU A 170 -5.17 6.21 3.65
CA LEU A 170 -5.90 7.47 3.78
C LEU A 170 -5.68 8.39 2.58
N CYS A 171 -4.43 8.56 2.13
CA CYS A 171 -4.11 9.39 0.97
C CYS A 171 -4.78 8.87 -0.30
N ILE A 172 -4.77 7.55 -0.52
CA ILE A 172 -5.47 6.94 -1.65
C ILE A 172 -6.98 7.20 -1.57
N TYR A 173 -7.60 7.02 -0.40
CA TYR A 173 -9.03 7.31 -0.20
C TYR A 173 -9.38 8.78 -0.48
N GLN A 174 -8.55 9.72 -0.01
CA GLN A 174 -8.72 11.14 -0.28
C GLN A 174 -8.56 11.45 -1.78
N PHE A 175 -7.59 10.83 -2.44
CA PHE A 175 -7.33 11.00 -3.86
C PHE A 175 -8.49 10.45 -4.71
N GLU A 176 -9.03 9.29 -4.37
CA GLU A 176 -10.23 8.72 -5.00
C GLU A 176 -11.44 9.64 -4.85
N SER A 177 -11.61 10.28 -3.69
CA SER A 177 -12.68 11.26 -3.51
C SER A 177 -12.50 12.49 -4.42
N MET A 178 -11.27 12.95 -4.67
CA MET A 178 -11.00 14.01 -5.65
C MET A 178 -11.27 13.54 -7.08
N LEU A 179 -10.85 12.33 -7.41
CA LEU A 179 -11.03 11.71 -8.71
C LEU A 179 -12.52 11.59 -9.05
N GLN A 180 -13.32 11.10 -8.09
CA GLN A 180 -14.76 10.96 -8.24
C GLN A 180 -15.46 12.31 -8.49
N GLU A 181 -15.00 13.40 -7.87
CA GLU A 181 -15.62 14.72 -8.04
C GLU A 181 -15.22 15.43 -9.33
N GLN A 182 -13.95 15.31 -9.73
CA GLN A 182 -13.39 16.11 -10.82
C GLN A 182 -13.28 15.33 -12.14
N LEU A 183 -13.24 14.00 -12.09
CA LEU A 183 -13.13 13.09 -13.23
C LEU A 183 -14.02 11.85 -13.05
N PRO A 184 -15.36 12.02 -12.91
CA PRO A 184 -16.28 10.93 -12.57
C PRO A 184 -16.29 9.79 -13.59
N ASP A 185 -16.14 10.11 -14.88
CA ASP A 185 -16.10 9.12 -15.96
C ASP A 185 -14.86 8.22 -15.83
N LEU A 186 -13.69 8.84 -15.59
CA LEU A 186 -12.45 8.12 -15.38
C LEU A 186 -12.52 7.30 -14.09
N ASN A 187 -13.05 7.85 -13.00
CA ASN A 187 -13.27 7.14 -11.75
C ASN A 187 -14.12 5.87 -11.90
N THR A 188 -15.03 5.85 -12.90
CA THR A 188 -15.85 4.68 -13.21
C THR A 188 -15.15 3.72 -14.16
N HIS A 189 -14.40 4.26 -15.13
CA HIS A 189 -13.64 3.46 -16.10
C HIS A 189 -12.53 2.64 -15.46
N LEU A 190 -11.68 3.25 -14.61
CA LEU A 190 -10.51 2.55 -14.05
C LEU A 190 -10.91 1.25 -13.30
N PRO A 191 -11.89 1.26 -12.36
CA PRO A 191 -12.33 0.03 -11.70
C PRO A 191 -13.03 -0.95 -12.65
N SER A 192 -13.72 -0.48 -13.70
CA SER A 192 -14.33 -1.37 -14.70
C SER A 192 -13.29 -2.19 -15.47
N GLN A 193 -12.08 -1.65 -15.60
CA GLN A 193 -10.92 -2.33 -16.18
C GLN A 193 -10.06 -3.04 -15.13
N SER A 194 -10.54 -3.18 -13.88
CA SER A 194 -9.76 -3.76 -12.76
C SER A 194 -8.44 -3.02 -12.48
N PHE A 195 -8.38 -1.72 -12.82
CA PHE A 195 -7.22 -0.88 -12.59
C PHE A 195 -7.48 0.03 -11.38
N HIS A 196 -6.92 -0.35 -10.24
CA HIS A 196 -7.18 0.34 -8.97
C HIS A 196 -6.25 1.52 -8.76
N THR A 197 -6.73 2.58 -8.08
CA THR A 197 -5.97 3.80 -7.78
C THR A 197 -4.62 3.51 -7.11
N SER A 198 -4.60 2.54 -6.19
CA SER A 198 -3.39 2.13 -5.48
C SER A 198 -2.30 1.58 -6.40
N MET A 199 -2.62 1.08 -7.60
CA MET A 199 -1.63 0.50 -8.52
C MET A 199 -0.68 1.54 -9.10
N TYR A 200 -1.17 2.76 -9.34
CA TYR A 200 -0.37 3.85 -9.92
C TYR A 200 -0.05 4.97 -8.92
N ALA A 201 -0.97 5.28 -8.00
CA ALA A 201 -0.81 6.44 -7.12
C ALA A 201 0.08 6.15 -5.89
N SER A 202 0.26 4.89 -5.49
CA SER A 202 1.06 4.57 -4.29
C SER A 202 2.50 5.08 -4.40
N SER A 203 3.13 4.93 -5.57
CA SER A 203 4.49 5.41 -5.80
C SER A 203 4.56 6.95 -5.82
N TRP A 204 3.49 7.63 -6.27
CA TRP A 204 3.42 9.09 -6.27
C TRP A 204 3.51 9.66 -4.86
N PHE A 205 2.77 9.09 -3.92
CA PHE A 205 2.80 9.51 -2.51
C PHE A 205 4.08 9.08 -1.81
N LEU A 206 4.51 7.84 -1.97
CA LEU A 206 5.68 7.31 -1.26
C LEU A 206 7.00 7.90 -1.77
N THR A 207 7.09 8.29 -3.04
CA THR A 207 8.34 8.75 -3.64
C THR A 207 8.27 10.20 -4.12
N LEU A 208 7.16 10.89 -3.87
CA LEU A 208 6.96 12.28 -4.31
C LEU A 208 7.21 12.45 -5.82
N PHE A 209 6.75 11.46 -6.59
CA PHE A 209 6.98 11.30 -8.04
C PHE A 209 8.43 11.08 -8.50
N LEU A 210 9.40 10.91 -7.61
CA LEU A 210 10.82 10.72 -7.98
C LEU A 210 11.08 9.42 -8.76
N THR A 211 10.20 8.44 -8.63
CA THR A 211 10.23 7.19 -9.43
C THR A 211 9.39 7.26 -10.70
N THR A 212 8.60 8.32 -10.86
CA THR A 212 7.67 8.51 -11.99
C THR A 212 8.24 9.47 -13.03
N PHE A 213 8.80 10.59 -12.60
CA PHE A 213 9.31 11.62 -13.51
C PHE A 213 10.83 11.64 -13.61
N PRO A 214 11.37 12.10 -14.75
CA PRO A 214 12.76 12.52 -14.84
C PRO A 214 13.09 13.63 -13.82
N LEU A 215 14.35 13.66 -13.37
CA LEU A 215 14.82 14.55 -12.31
C LEU A 215 14.43 16.04 -12.49
N PRO A 216 14.50 16.65 -13.69
CA PRO A 216 14.11 18.06 -13.86
C PRO A 216 12.65 18.33 -13.48
N VAL A 217 11.73 17.43 -13.82
CA VAL A 217 10.30 17.56 -13.49
C VAL A 217 10.06 17.20 -12.03
N ALA A 218 10.62 16.08 -11.56
CA ALA A 218 10.44 15.62 -10.19
C ALA A 218 10.97 16.65 -9.17
N THR A 219 12.10 17.28 -9.45
CA THR A 219 12.68 18.32 -8.58
C THR A 219 11.78 19.55 -8.47
N ARG A 220 11.03 19.90 -9.53
CA ARG A 220 10.07 21.02 -9.48
C ARG A 220 8.89 20.72 -8.57
N VAL A 221 8.41 19.48 -8.58
CA VAL A 221 7.38 19.03 -7.62
C VAL A 221 7.95 19.03 -6.20
N PHE A 222 9.19 18.58 -6.03
CA PHE A 222 9.87 18.53 -4.74
C PHE A 222 10.16 19.92 -4.15
N ASP A 223 10.52 20.91 -4.97
CA ASP A 223 10.68 22.32 -4.57
C ASP A 223 9.40 22.86 -3.91
N ILE A 224 8.24 22.55 -4.48
CA ILE A 224 6.94 23.01 -3.96
C ILE A 224 6.52 22.18 -2.75
N PHE A 225 6.79 20.87 -2.76
CA PHE A 225 6.52 19.99 -1.62
C PHE A 225 7.25 20.46 -0.35
N MET A 226 8.47 20.99 -0.48
CA MET A 226 9.23 21.58 0.63
C MET A 226 8.54 22.77 1.31
N TYR A 227 7.52 23.37 0.70
CA TYR A 227 6.74 24.45 1.31
C TYR A 227 5.28 24.05 1.57
N GLU A 228 4.61 23.44 0.59
CA GLU A 228 3.17 23.13 0.65
C GLU A 228 2.88 21.72 1.20
N GLY A 229 3.90 20.87 1.40
CA GLY A 229 3.74 19.50 1.87
C GLY A 229 2.95 18.62 0.89
N LEU A 230 2.18 17.66 1.40
CA LEU A 230 1.49 16.66 0.58
C LEU A 230 0.41 17.23 -0.35
N GLU A 231 -0.07 18.47 -0.15
CA GLU A 231 -1.10 19.07 -1.01
C GLU A 231 -0.69 19.06 -2.48
N ILE A 232 0.57 19.40 -2.79
CA ILE A 232 1.06 19.40 -4.16
C ILE A 232 1.01 18.00 -4.79
N VAL A 233 1.17 16.94 -4.00
CA VAL A 233 1.15 15.56 -4.50
C VAL A 233 -0.24 15.20 -5.01
N PHE A 234 -1.29 15.57 -4.27
CA PHE A 234 -2.68 15.42 -4.71
C PHE A 234 -2.96 16.22 -5.99
N ARG A 235 -2.52 17.48 -6.02
CA ARG A 235 -2.73 18.39 -7.16
C ARG A 235 -2.06 17.88 -8.43
N VAL A 236 -0.79 17.51 -8.34
CA VAL A 236 -0.02 16.95 -9.46
C VAL A 236 -0.63 15.64 -9.92
N GLY A 237 -0.95 14.72 -9.00
CA GLY A 237 -1.55 13.43 -9.33
C GLY A 237 -2.87 13.59 -10.11
N LEU A 238 -3.75 14.50 -9.69
CA LEU A 238 -5.01 14.72 -10.39
C LEU A 238 -4.82 15.46 -11.72
N ALA A 239 -3.88 16.41 -11.78
CA ALA A 239 -3.56 17.11 -13.02
C ALA A 239 -3.04 16.15 -14.10
N LEU A 240 -2.26 15.13 -13.72
CA LEU A 240 -1.83 14.09 -14.65
C LEU A 240 -3.01 13.32 -15.24
N LEU A 241 -3.98 12.96 -14.41
CA LEU A 241 -5.18 12.28 -14.85
C LEU A 241 -6.07 13.19 -15.72
N GLN A 242 -6.16 14.48 -15.41
CA GLN A 242 -6.91 15.45 -16.23
C GLN A 242 -6.29 15.63 -17.62
N VAL A 243 -4.97 15.72 -17.70
CA VAL A 243 -4.25 15.87 -18.98
C VAL A 243 -4.38 14.62 -19.84
N ASN A 244 -4.44 13.44 -19.22
CA ASN A 244 -4.43 12.15 -19.90
C ASN A 244 -5.80 11.46 -19.95
N GLN A 245 -6.88 12.14 -19.56
CA GLN A 245 -8.20 11.52 -19.44
C GLN A 245 -8.65 10.87 -20.76
N THR A 246 -8.50 11.59 -21.87
CA THR A 246 -8.96 11.14 -23.19
C THR A 246 -8.30 9.83 -23.61
N GLU A 247 -6.99 9.71 -23.41
CA GLU A 247 -6.20 8.53 -23.73
C GLU A 247 -6.51 7.39 -22.75
N LEU A 248 -6.54 7.66 -21.44
CA LEU A 248 -6.81 6.63 -20.42
C LEU A 248 -8.19 5.99 -20.58
N MET A 249 -9.20 6.74 -21.01
CA MET A 249 -10.55 6.22 -21.26
C MET A 249 -10.62 5.19 -22.40
N GLN A 250 -9.59 5.11 -23.24
CA GLN A 250 -9.53 4.20 -24.39
C GLN A 250 -8.70 2.95 -24.11
N LEU A 251 -8.01 2.91 -22.97
CA LEU A 251 -7.07 1.84 -22.63
C LEU A 251 -7.70 0.83 -21.67
N ASP A 252 -7.25 -0.42 -21.80
CA ASP A 252 -7.50 -1.50 -20.86
C ASP A 252 -6.44 -1.49 -19.73
N MET A 253 -6.50 -2.48 -18.84
CA MET A 253 -5.59 -2.59 -17.69
C MET A 253 -4.11 -2.55 -18.09
N GLU A 254 -3.72 -3.36 -19.09
CA GLU A 254 -2.34 -3.45 -19.54
C GLU A 254 -1.90 -2.17 -20.25
N GLY A 255 -2.74 -1.65 -21.14
CA GLY A 255 -2.49 -0.40 -21.86
C GLY A 255 -2.29 0.78 -20.89
N MET A 256 -3.14 0.90 -19.87
CA MET A 256 -2.97 1.93 -18.82
C MET A 256 -1.66 1.75 -18.08
N SER A 257 -1.33 0.54 -17.64
CA SER A 257 -0.06 0.25 -16.94
C SER A 257 1.16 0.68 -17.76
N GLN A 258 1.20 0.33 -19.05
CA GLN A 258 2.28 0.74 -19.96
C GLN A 258 2.30 2.26 -20.17
N TYR A 259 1.13 2.89 -20.28
CA TYR A 259 0.99 4.33 -20.49
C TYR A 259 1.51 5.15 -19.29
N PHE A 260 1.15 4.74 -18.07
CA PHE A 260 1.69 5.33 -16.83
C PHE A 260 3.21 5.16 -16.71
N GLN A 261 3.77 4.06 -17.20
CA GLN A 261 5.20 3.78 -17.08
C GLN A 261 6.07 4.38 -18.18
N ARG A 262 5.54 4.57 -19.39
CA ARG A 262 6.35 4.92 -20.58
C ARG A 262 6.00 6.26 -21.20
N VAL A 263 4.75 6.71 -21.10
CA VAL A 263 4.30 7.93 -21.78
C VAL A 263 4.26 9.09 -20.79
N ILE A 264 3.49 8.95 -19.71
CA ILE A 264 3.29 10.02 -18.70
C ILE A 264 4.61 10.60 -18.16
N PRO A 265 5.66 9.80 -17.85
CA PRO A 265 6.93 10.33 -17.35
C PRO A 265 7.56 11.42 -18.23
N HIS A 266 7.43 11.29 -19.55
CA HIS A 266 8.16 12.10 -20.53
C HIS A 266 7.33 13.24 -21.14
N GLN A 267 6.03 13.34 -20.80
CA GLN A 267 5.12 14.35 -21.36
C GLN A 267 5.53 15.80 -21.03
N PHE A 268 6.28 15.98 -19.94
CA PHE A 268 6.63 17.30 -19.40
C PHE A 268 8.12 17.63 -19.49
N ASP A 269 8.94 16.79 -20.15
CA ASP A 269 10.40 16.95 -20.22
C ASP A 269 10.82 18.28 -20.82
N SER A 270 10.09 18.76 -21.83
CA SER A 270 10.39 20.04 -22.49
C SER A 270 9.96 21.26 -21.67
N CYS A 271 9.01 21.13 -20.73
CA CYS A 271 8.49 22.26 -19.96
C CYS A 271 7.81 21.78 -18.66
N PRO A 272 8.59 21.58 -17.58
CA PRO A 272 8.06 21.17 -16.28
C PRO A 272 7.00 22.13 -15.72
N ASP A 273 7.12 23.42 -16.02
CA ASP A 273 6.20 24.45 -15.51
C ASP A 273 4.76 24.25 -16.00
N LYS A 274 4.56 23.61 -17.17
CA LYS A 274 3.21 23.26 -17.65
C LYS A 274 2.49 22.33 -16.69
N LEU A 275 3.20 21.35 -16.11
CA LEU A 275 2.62 20.44 -15.11
C LEU A 275 2.22 21.20 -13.85
N ILE A 276 3.09 22.09 -13.37
CA ILE A 276 2.84 22.90 -12.17
C ILE A 276 1.64 23.84 -12.38
N LEU A 277 1.56 24.51 -13.53
CA LEU A 277 0.42 25.36 -13.88
C LEU A 277 -0.89 24.56 -13.92
N LYS A 278 -0.87 23.33 -14.46
CA LYS A 278 -2.02 22.43 -14.45
C LYS A 278 -2.38 21.95 -13.04
N ALA A 279 -1.39 21.65 -12.20
CA ALA A 279 -1.60 21.27 -10.80
C ALA A 279 -2.31 22.38 -10.00
N TYR A 280 -2.00 23.65 -10.23
CA TYR A 280 -2.71 24.75 -9.55
C TYR A 280 -4.12 25.04 -10.12
N GLN A 281 -4.47 24.52 -11.29
CA GLN A 281 -5.86 24.56 -11.80
C GLN A 281 -6.75 23.51 -11.13
N VAL A 282 -6.16 22.47 -10.51
CA VAL A 282 -6.89 21.47 -9.74
C VAL A 282 -7.51 22.11 -8.50
N LYS A 283 -8.79 21.80 -8.24
CA LYS A 283 -9.45 22.24 -7.02
C LYS A 283 -9.04 21.34 -5.86
N TYR A 284 -8.43 21.91 -4.83
CA TYR A 284 -8.12 21.23 -3.57
C TYR A 284 -8.83 21.95 -2.42
N ASN A 285 -9.50 21.19 -1.56
CA ASN A 285 -10.27 21.73 -0.44
C ASN A 285 -9.75 21.16 0.89
N PRO A 286 -8.93 21.93 1.65
CA PRO A 286 -8.33 21.45 2.90
C PRO A 286 -9.37 21.01 3.95
N LYS A 287 -10.49 21.73 4.05
CA LYS A 287 -11.58 21.40 4.98
C LYS A 287 -12.21 20.06 4.64
N LYS A 288 -12.37 19.78 3.34
CA LYS A 288 -12.86 18.48 2.89
C LYS A 288 -11.87 17.36 3.18
N MET A 289 -10.56 17.57 2.97
CA MET A 289 -9.54 16.56 3.29
C MET A 289 -9.55 16.17 4.76
N LYS A 290 -9.63 17.16 5.66
CA LYS A 290 -9.77 16.90 7.11
C LYS A 290 -11.07 16.16 7.47
N ARG A 291 -12.15 16.39 6.72
CA ARG A 291 -13.41 15.63 6.90
C ARG A 291 -13.24 14.17 6.46
N LEU A 292 -12.65 13.95 5.28
CA LEU A 292 -12.38 12.60 4.75
C LEU A 292 -11.43 11.81 5.66
N GLU A 293 -10.47 12.47 6.29
CA GLU A 293 -9.60 11.84 7.28
C GLU A 293 -10.38 11.28 8.48
N LYS A 294 -11.30 12.07 9.04
CA LYS A 294 -12.17 11.61 10.13
C LYS A 294 -13.10 10.48 9.70
N GLU A 295 -13.66 10.58 8.49
CA GLU A 295 -14.53 9.55 7.91
C GLU A 295 -13.78 8.23 7.71
N TYR A 296 -12.57 8.28 7.14
CA TYR A 296 -11.73 7.13 6.91
C TYR A 296 -11.28 6.48 8.23
N ALA A 297 -10.91 7.29 9.23
CA ALA A 297 -10.55 6.80 10.56
C ALA A 297 -11.72 6.08 11.24
N ALA A 298 -12.94 6.64 11.17
CA ALA A 298 -14.14 6.01 11.71
C ALA A 298 -14.48 4.70 10.97
N MET A 299 -14.37 4.70 9.64
CA MET A 299 -14.56 3.50 8.82
C MET A 299 -13.57 2.39 9.20
N LYS A 300 -12.28 2.72 9.37
CA LYS A 300 -11.24 1.76 9.75
C LYS A 300 -11.37 1.25 11.19
N SER A 301 -11.80 2.09 12.12
CA SER A 301 -12.10 1.66 13.50
C SER A 301 -13.22 0.62 13.51
N LYS A 302 -14.32 0.91 12.79
CA LYS A 302 -15.44 -0.01 12.68
C LYS A 302 -15.04 -1.34 12.02
N GLU A 303 -14.27 -1.28 10.93
CA GLU A 303 -13.77 -2.49 10.25
C GLU A 303 -12.89 -3.35 11.19
N MET A 304 -12.04 -2.71 12.00
CA MET A 304 -11.22 -3.40 13.00
C MET A 304 -12.08 -4.08 14.08
N GLU A 305 -13.09 -3.38 14.60
CA GLU A 305 -14.04 -3.94 15.59
C GLU A 305 -14.79 -5.14 15.02
N GLU A 306 -15.29 -5.05 13.79
CA GLU A 306 -15.94 -6.15 13.08
C GLU A 306 -14.98 -7.34 12.88
N GLN A 307 -13.71 -7.10 12.54
CA GLN A 307 -12.71 -8.15 12.41
C GLN A 307 -12.40 -8.85 13.74
N ILE A 308 -12.35 -8.10 14.85
CA ILE A 308 -12.17 -8.66 16.19
C ILE A 308 -13.36 -9.55 16.55
N GLU A 309 -14.58 -9.09 16.31
CA GLU A 309 -15.79 -9.85 16.60
C GLU A 309 -15.88 -11.11 15.72
N ILE A 310 -15.56 -11.01 14.43
CA ILE A 310 -15.49 -12.18 13.53
C ILE A 310 -14.48 -13.21 14.05
N LYS A 311 -13.30 -12.78 14.52
CA LYS A 311 -12.29 -13.70 15.10
C LYS A 311 -12.79 -14.36 16.38
N ARG A 312 -13.48 -13.62 17.24
CA ARG A 312 -14.09 -14.15 18.47
C ARG A 312 -15.14 -15.21 18.12
N LEU A 313 -16.08 -14.88 17.25
CA LEU A 313 -17.14 -15.79 16.80
C LEU A 313 -16.57 -17.03 16.11
N ARG A 314 -15.49 -16.90 15.33
CA ARG A 314 -14.80 -18.06 14.72
C ARG A 314 -14.20 -19.00 15.77
N THR A 315 -13.62 -18.44 16.83
CA THR A 315 -13.03 -19.22 17.93
C THR A 315 -14.11 -19.94 18.73
N GLU A 316 -15.20 -19.25 19.05
CA GLU A 316 -16.34 -19.83 19.75
C GLU A 316 -17.01 -20.94 18.93
N ASN A 317 -17.27 -20.69 17.64
CA ASN A 317 -17.78 -21.71 16.72
C ASN A 317 -16.86 -22.94 16.63
N ARG A 318 -15.54 -22.76 16.66
CA ARG A 318 -14.59 -23.90 16.68
C ARG A 318 -14.72 -24.73 17.96
N LEU A 319 -14.86 -24.09 19.12
CA LEU A 319 -15.03 -24.77 20.41
C LEU A 319 -16.38 -25.50 20.49
N LEU A 320 -17.45 -24.88 19.99
CA LEU A 320 -18.76 -25.50 19.93
C LEU A 320 -18.74 -26.75 19.05
N LYS A 321 -18.11 -26.70 17.87
CA LYS A 321 -17.93 -27.88 17.01
C LYS A 321 -17.18 -29.02 17.71
N GLN A 322 -16.12 -28.71 18.46
CA GLN A 322 -15.38 -29.73 19.23
C GLN A 322 -16.24 -30.35 20.35
N ARG A 323 -17.08 -29.55 21.01
CA ARG A 323 -18.02 -30.06 22.02
C ARG A 323 -19.06 -30.99 21.40
N ILE A 324 -19.64 -30.60 20.26
CA ILE A 324 -20.58 -31.43 19.51
C ILE A 324 -19.93 -32.77 19.13
N GLU A 325 -18.72 -32.75 18.55
CA GLU A 325 -17.99 -33.97 18.18
C GLU A 325 -17.71 -34.87 19.39
N THR A 326 -17.38 -34.29 20.55
CA THR A 326 -17.16 -35.04 21.79
C THR A 326 -18.45 -35.70 22.28
N LEU A 327 -19.57 -34.96 22.26
CA LEU A 327 -20.87 -35.48 22.65
C LEU A 327 -21.35 -36.58 21.69
N GLU A 328 -21.11 -36.42 20.38
CA GLU A 328 -21.40 -37.44 19.37
C GLU A 328 -20.59 -38.72 19.61
N LYS A 329 -19.28 -38.60 19.93
CA LYS A 329 -18.44 -39.75 20.29
C LYS A 329 -18.98 -40.48 21.51
N VAL A 330 -19.35 -39.76 22.57
CA VAL A 330 -19.96 -40.34 23.79
C VAL A 330 -21.29 -41.04 23.47
N ARG A 331 -22.10 -40.48 22.58
CA ARG A 331 -23.38 -41.07 22.14
C ARG A 331 -23.21 -42.30 21.24
N SER A 332 -22.11 -42.37 20.49
CA SER A 332 -21.83 -43.47 19.55
C SER A 332 -21.09 -44.67 20.16
N VAL A 333 -20.75 -44.65 21.46
CA VAL A 333 -20.29 -45.85 22.17
C VAL A 333 -21.51 -46.76 22.44
N PRO A 334 -21.63 -47.94 21.79
CA PRO A 334 -22.69 -48.89 22.12
C PRO A 334 -22.45 -49.42 23.53
N GLY A 335 -23.51 -49.57 24.32
CA GLY A 335 -23.42 -50.18 25.63
C GLY A 335 -22.91 -51.62 25.54
N GLU A 336 -21.64 -51.83 25.84
CA GLU A 336 -21.17 -53.12 26.34
C GLU A 336 -21.34 -53.13 27.86
N GLU A 337 -22.38 -53.87 28.26
CA GLU A 337 -22.43 -54.72 29.45
C GLU A 337 -22.05 -54.10 30.80
N ARG A 338 -23.08 -53.66 31.54
CA ARG A 338 -23.11 -53.79 33.00
C ARG A 338 -23.93 -55.01 33.40
N GLU A 339 -23.40 -56.21 33.12
CA GLU A 339 -23.80 -57.43 33.81
C GLU A 339 -22.58 -58.01 34.55
N THR A 340 -22.66 -57.93 35.88
CA THR A 340 -22.15 -58.91 36.86
C THR A 340 -21.14 -59.97 36.39
N GLU A 341 -19.85 -59.72 36.63
CA GLU A 341 -18.92 -60.80 36.98
C GLU A 341 -18.65 -60.79 38.49
N ARG A 342 -19.31 -61.72 39.18
CA ARG A 342 -18.88 -62.17 40.52
C ARG A 342 -17.59 -62.97 40.35
N VAL A 343 -16.49 -62.49 40.92
CA VAL A 343 -15.33 -63.33 41.22
C VAL A 343 -15.33 -63.65 42.73
N PRO A 344 -15.15 -64.91 43.16
CA PRO A 344 -15.36 -65.32 44.55
C PRO A 344 -14.13 -65.03 45.42
N CYS A 345 -14.33 -64.34 46.54
CA CYS A 345 -13.34 -64.27 47.62
C CYS A 345 -13.41 -65.56 48.44
N SER A 346 -12.53 -66.51 48.18
CA SER A 346 -12.32 -67.67 49.04
C SER A 346 -11.19 -67.41 50.05
N SER A 347 -11.53 -67.61 51.32
CA SER A 347 -10.64 -67.83 52.47
C SER A 347 -9.85 -66.64 53.03
N ALA A 348 -10.45 -65.97 54.03
CA ALA A 348 -9.76 -65.72 55.29
C ALA A 348 -10.75 -65.91 56.44
N ARG A 349 -10.65 -67.08 57.07
CA ARG A 349 -11.37 -67.45 58.28
C ARG A 349 -10.93 -66.54 59.43
N LYS A 350 -11.86 -66.01 60.22
CA LYS A 350 -12.12 -66.44 61.60
C LYS A 350 -12.96 -65.40 62.37
N ALA A 351 -14.02 -65.93 62.98
CA ALA A 351 -14.56 -65.59 64.31
C ALA A 351 -15.08 -64.15 64.51
N THR A 352 -16.28 -63.90 65.03
CA THR A 352 -17.02 -64.60 66.08
C THR A 352 -18.47 -64.11 66.07
N ASP A 353 -19.39 -65.00 66.42
CA ASP A 353 -20.82 -64.84 66.68
C ASP A 353 -21.07 -64.00 67.97
N PRO A 354 -22.32 -63.75 68.43
CA PRO A 354 -23.38 -62.86 67.92
C PRO A 354 -23.82 -61.79 68.95
N GLN A 355 -24.49 -60.70 68.54
CA GLN A 355 -25.72 -60.20 69.21
C GLN A 355 -26.26 -58.88 68.61
N LEU A 356 -27.60 -58.83 68.57
CA LEU A 356 -28.52 -57.68 68.54
C LEU A 356 -29.11 -57.25 67.19
N GLN A 357 -30.45 -57.29 67.21
CA GLN A 357 -31.47 -56.91 66.23
C GLN A 357 -31.61 -55.36 66.11
N PRO A 358 -32.47 -54.84 65.20
CA PRO A 358 -32.09 -53.90 64.15
C PRO A 358 -32.28 -52.43 64.53
N SER A 359 -31.50 -51.55 63.89
CA SER A 359 -31.88 -50.15 63.70
C SER A 359 -31.68 -49.75 62.24
N ALA A 360 -32.72 -49.17 61.67
CA ALA A 360 -32.77 -48.69 60.31
C ALA A 360 -32.00 -47.37 60.16
N CYS A 361 -31.24 -47.24 59.07
CA CYS A 361 -31.01 -45.96 58.38
C CYS A 361 -30.73 -46.22 56.89
N PRO A 362 -31.32 -45.43 55.96
CA PRO A 362 -31.23 -45.63 54.52
C PRO A 362 -30.00 -44.91 53.92
N GLN A 363 -29.39 -45.50 52.90
CA GLN A 363 -28.45 -44.82 52.01
C GLN A 363 -29.13 -44.56 50.67
N ASP A 364 -29.59 -43.33 50.49
CA ASP A 364 -30.00 -42.76 49.20
C ASP A 364 -28.77 -42.30 48.42
N ASN A 365 -28.66 -42.76 47.18
CA ASN A 365 -27.81 -42.17 46.15
C ASN A 365 -28.74 -42.00 44.92
N PRO A 366 -29.11 -40.76 44.53
CA PRO A 366 -30.22 -40.55 43.61
C PRO A 366 -29.82 -40.99 42.21
N ARG A 367 -30.54 -41.98 41.70
CA ARG A 367 -30.53 -42.40 40.31
C ARG A 367 -30.90 -41.21 39.42
N LEU A 368 -30.16 -41.00 38.33
CA LEU A 368 -30.61 -40.22 37.18
C LEU A 368 -32.02 -40.68 36.83
N THR A 369 -32.99 -39.82 37.11
CA THR A 369 -34.39 -40.05 36.81
C THR A 369 -34.62 -39.75 35.33
N GLU A 370 -35.54 -40.49 34.69
CA GLU A 370 -35.93 -40.27 33.28
C GLU A 370 -36.26 -38.80 33.00
N ASP A 371 -36.75 -38.07 34.00
CA ASP A 371 -37.02 -36.62 33.95
C ASP A 371 -35.77 -35.77 33.65
N PHE A 372 -34.58 -36.17 34.12
CA PHE A 372 -33.34 -35.43 33.85
C PHE A 372 -32.86 -35.65 32.41
N VAL A 373 -33.05 -36.85 31.88
CA VAL A 373 -32.72 -37.16 30.47
C VAL A 373 -33.70 -36.44 29.54
N ALA A 374 -35.01 -36.46 29.85
CA ALA A 374 -36.03 -35.74 29.10
C ALA A 374 -35.80 -34.22 29.11
N HIS A 375 -35.31 -33.67 30.23
CA HIS A 375 -34.96 -32.26 30.31
C HIS A 375 -33.78 -31.89 29.40
N LEU A 376 -32.73 -32.72 29.38
CA LEU A 376 -31.57 -32.51 28.50
C LEU A 376 -31.92 -32.70 27.02
N GLU A 377 -32.82 -33.63 26.69
CA GLU A 377 -33.34 -33.79 25.32
C GLU A 377 -34.11 -32.55 24.87
N THR A 378 -34.93 -31.98 25.77
CA THR A 378 -35.68 -30.74 25.51
C THR A 378 -34.74 -29.55 25.33
N GLU A 379 -33.68 -29.43 26.14
CA GLU A 379 -32.66 -28.38 25.97
C GLU A 379 -31.89 -28.55 24.65
N LEU A 380 -31.54 -29.77 24.27
CA LEU A 380 -30.87 -30.05 23.01
C LEU A 380 -31.74 -29.65 21.81
N GLU A 381 -33.04 -29.96 21.86
CA GLU A 381 -33.97 -29.62 20.80
C GLU A 381 -34.19 -28.09 20.70
N GLN A 382 -34.28 -27.39 21.83
CA GLN A 382 -34.32 -25.93 21.86
C GLN A 382 -33.02 -25.29 21.33
N SER A 383 -31.86 -25.89 21.63
CA SER A 383 -30.57 -25.42 21.11
C SER A 383 -30.49 -25.56 19.58
N ARG A 384 -30.94 -26.70 19.04
CA ARG A 384 -31.02 -26.91 17.57
C ARG A 384 -32.01 -25.97 16.89
N LEU A 385 -33.11 -25.64 17.56
CA LEU A 385 -34.07 -24.65 17.05
C LEU A 385 -33.42 -23.26 16.96
N ARG A 386 -32.70 -22.82 17.99
CA ARG A 386 -31.95 -21.54 17.97
C ARG A 386 -30.84 -21.53 16.92
N GLU A 387 -30.16 -22.65 16.71
CA GLU A 387 -29.16 -22.79 15.66
C GLU A 387 -29.78 -22.67 14.26
N THR A 388 -30.94 -23.29 14.03
CA THR A 388 -31.67 -23.16 12.75
C THR A 388 -32.24 -21.76 12.53
N GLU A 389 -32.72 -21.08 13.58
CA GLU A 389 -33.15 -19.68 13.52
C GLU A 389 -32.00 -18.73 13.18
N THR A 390 -30.82 -18.92 13.80
CA THR A 390 -29.64 -18.10 13.52
C THR A 390 -29.05 -18.36 12.14
N LEU A 391 -29.05 -19.60 11.66
CA LEU A 391 -28.69 -19.94 10.27
C LEU A 391 -29.69 -19.35 9.27
N GLY A 392 -30.99 -19.36 9.61
CA GLY A 392 -32.04 -18.70 8.84
C GLY A 392 -31.81 -17.19 8.74
N ALA A 393 -31.52 -16.54 9.86
CA ALA A 393 -31.20 -15.11 9.91
C ALA A 393 -29.92 -14.76 9.13
N LEU A 394 -28.88 -15.59 9.20
CA LEU A 394 -27.65 -15.43 8.40
C LEU A 394 -27.94 -15.53 6.90
N ARG A 395 -28.76 -16.50 6.49
CA ARG A 395 -29.16 -16.67 5.10
C ARG A 395 -29.99 -15.48 4.61
N GLU A 396 -30.94 -15.01 5.41
CA GLU A 396 -31.71 -13.80 5.11
C GLU A 396 -30.82 -12.56 5.02
N MET A 397 -29.81 -12.44 5.88
CA MET A 397 -28.85 -11.34 5.83
C MET A 397 -27.96 -11.44 4.58
N GLN A 398 -27.56 -12.64 4.18
CA GLN A 398 -26.81 -12.89 2.95
C GLN A 398 -27.64 -12.57 1.70
N ASP A 399 -28.92 -12.97 1.68
CA ASP A 399 -29.86 -12.62 0.61
C ASP A 399 -30.12 -11.11 0.56
N LYS A 400 -30.24 -10.43 1.71
CA LYS A 400 -30.34 -8.96 1.78
C LYS A 400 -29.08 -8.25 1.31
N VAL A 401 -27.90 -8.78 1.58
CA VAL A 401 -26.62 -8.25 1.05
C VAL A 401 -26.59 -8.40 -0.47
N LEU A 402 -26.96 -9.57 -1.00
CA LEU A 402 -27.06 -9.81 -2.43
C LEU A 402 -28.10 -8.89 -3.11
N ASP A 403 -29.26 -8.68 -2.47
CA ASP A 403 -30.28 -7.75 -2.97
C ASP A 403 -29.81 -6.29 -2.87
N MET A 404 -29.08 -5.90 -1.82
CA MET A 404 -28.46 -4.58 -1.71
C MET A 404 -27.40 -4.36 -2.78
N GLU A 405 -26.59 -5.38 -3.08
CA GLU A 405 -25.63 -5.35 -4.19
C GLU A 405 -26.36 -5.26 -5.53
N LYS A 406 -27.43 -6.02 -5.73
CA LYS A 406 -28.26 -5.98 -6.94
C LYS A 406 -28.99 -4.65 -7.11
N VAL A 407 -29.45 -4.03 -6.03
CA VAL A 407 -30.05 -2.68 -6.01
C VAL A 407 -28.96 -1.61 -6.21
N ARG A 408 -27.74 -1.80 -5.70
CA ARG A 408 -26.60 -0.92 -5.94
C ARG A 408 -26.19 -0.96 -7.41
N LEU A 409 -26.01 -2.15 -7.99
CA LEU A 409 -25.78 -2.37 -9.42
C LEU A 409 -26.97 -1.85 -10.25
N GLY A 410 -28.22 -2.09 -9.82
CA GLY A 410 -29.43 -1.61 -10.49
C GLY A 410 -29.60 -0.10 -10.47
N ARG A 411 -29.23 0.60 -9.39
CA ARG A 411 -29.17 2.08 -9.33
C ARG A 411 -28.00 2.66 -10.12
N GLN A 412 -26.95 1.87 -10.36
CA GLN A 412 -25.81 2.25 -11.19
C GLN A 412 -26.15 2.10 -12.68
N VAL A 413 -26.84 1.01 -13.06
CA VAL A 413 -27.36 0.78 -14.42
C VAL A 413 -28.55 1.69 -14.74
N GLY A 414 -29.48 1.90 -13.80
CA GLY A 414 -30.66 2.77 -13.96
C GLY A 414 -30.34 4.27 -14.05
N ARG A 415 -29.16 4.70 -13.56
CA ARG A 415 -28.64 6.05 -13.83
C ARG A 415 -27.95 6.16 -15.20
N CYS A 416 -27.47 5.06 -15.77
CA CYS A 416 -26.89 5.03 -17.13
C CYS A 416 -27.96 4.79 -18.23
N TRP A 417 -29.13 4.25 -17.90
CA TRP A 417 -30.20 3.91 -18.86
C TRP A 417 -31.43 4.83 -18.79
N GLY A 418 -31.39 5.87 -17.96
CA GLY A 418 -32.44 6.89 -17.88
C GLY A 418 -32.53 7.83 -19.08
N ASP A 419 -31.66 7.69 -20.10
CA ASP A 419 -31.64 8.62 -21.24
C ASP A 419 -31.32 7.98 -22.61
N ARG A 420 -31.65 6.69 -22.82
CA ARG A 420 -31.67 6.12 -24.18
C ARG A 420 -32.75 5.06 -24.30
N GLY A 421 -33.78 5.38 -25.08
CA GLY A 421 -34.92 4.51 -25.32
C GLY A 421 -34.59 3.25 -26.12
N GLY A 422 -35.40 2.22 -25.87
CA GLY A 422 -35.89 1.24 -26.85
C GLY A 422 -34.85 0.41 -27.60
N GLY A 423 -34.58 -0.80 -27.09
CA GLY A 423 -33.96 -1.87 -27.86
C GLY A 423 -33.83 -3.14 -27.02
N GLU A 424 -34.71 -4.11 -27.26
CA GLU A 424 -34.58 -5.48 -26.74
C GLU A 424 -33.25 -6.08 -27.19
N VAL A 425 -32.42 -6.51 -26.24
CA VAL A 425 -31.26 -7.38 -26.50
C VAL A 425 -31.26 -8.49 -25.45
N GLU A 426 -31.19 -9.72 -25.94
CA GLU A 426 -31.29 -10.98 -25.22
C GLU A 426 -30.21 -11.14 -24.14
N ARG A 427 -30.59 -11.75 -23.01
CA ARG A 427 -29.68 -12.10 -21.90
C ARG A 427 -28.79 -13.28 -22.31
N PRO A 428 -27.46 -13.25 -22.06
CA PRO A 428 -26.67 -14.46 -21.98
C PRO A 428 -26.73 -15.03 -20.56
N ASP A 429 -27.07 -16.32 -20.45
CA ASP A 429 -26.87 -17.11 -19.24
C ASP A 429 -25.37 -17.25 -18.94
N MET A 430 -24.90 -16.62 -17.84
CA MET A 430 -23.60 -16.92 -17.25
C MET A 430 -23.80 -17.67 -15.94
N LEU A 431 -23.57 -18.98 -16.00
CA LEU A 431 -23.33 -19.85 -14.85
C LEU A 431 -22.04 -19.40 -14.15
N LEU A 432 -22.18 -18.86 -12.93
CA LEU A 432 -21.07 -18.56 -12.03
C LEU A 432 -20.71 -19.80 -11.22
N GLU A 433 -19.59 -20.45 -11.57
CA GLU A 433 -18.91 -21.43 -10.72
C GLU A 433 -18.27 -20.72 -9.50
N PRO A 434 -18.37 -21.27 -8.28
CA PRO A 434 -17.84 -20.65 -7.07
C PRO A 434 -16.31 -20.83 -6.94
N VAL A 435 -15.61 -19.72 -6.76
CA VAL A 435 -14.18 -19.67 -6.41
C VAL A 435 -14.00 -20.06 -4.92
N PRO A 436 -13.12 -21.01 -4.54
CA PRO A 436 -12.98 -21.45 -3.16
C PRO A 436 -12.16 -20.47 -2.29
N PRO A 437 -12.43 -20.37 -0.97
CA PRO A 437 -11.73 -19.48 -0.07
C PRO A 437 -10.34 -20.03 0.31
N ALA A 438 -9.31 -19.17 0.24
CA ALA A 438 -7.96 -19.49 0.69
C ALA A 438 -7.93 -19.73 2.21
N CYS A 439 -7.46 -20.93 2.59
CA CYS A 439 -7.31 -21.38 3.98
C CYS A 439 -6.28 -20.56 4.75
N VAL A 440 -6.71 -20.06 5.91
CA VAL A 440 -5.85 -19.58 7.02
C VAL A 440 -5.56 -20.79 7.91
N SER A 441 -4.28 -21.19 8.04
CA SER A 441 -3.86 -22.24 8.97
C SER A 441 -2.96 -21.67 10.08
N THR A 442 -3.38 -21.88 11.33
CA THR A 442 -2.60 -21.61 12.56
C THR A 442 -2.14 -22.92 13.22
N GLY A 443 -0.82 -23.15 13.25
CA GLY A 443 0.05 -23.86 14.25
C GLY A 443 -0.11 -25.37 14.53
N PRO A 444 0.82 -26.05 15.30
CA PRO A 444 2.18 -25.68 15.76
C PRO A 444 3.29 -26.78 15.56
N GLY A 445 4.59 -26.41 15.70
CA GLY A 445 5.63 -27.25 16.33
C GLY A 445 6.67 -28.06 15.51
N VAL A 446 7.94 -27.58 15.57
CA VAL A 446 9.24 -28.31 15.68
C VAL A 446 9.92 -28.91 14.42
N GLN A 447 11.13 -28.35 14.12
CA GLN A 447 12.36 -28.87 13.45
C GLN A 447 12.19 -29.66 12.12
N ASP A 448 12.96 -29.49 11.03
CA ASP A 448 14.38 -29.19 10.83
C ASP A 448 14.60 -28.87 9.32
N GLY A 449 15.73 -28.25 8.93
CA GLY A 449 16.29 -28.36 7.57
C GLY A 449 15.72 -27.50 6.41
N GLY A 450 16.46 -26.44 6.06
CA GLY A 450 16.72 -26.03 4.66
C GLY A 450 15.55 -25.51 3.81
N GLY A 451 15.23 -24.21 3.92
CA GLY A 451 14.22 -23.55 3.09
C GLY A 451 14.80 -22.47 2.16
N ARG A 452 14.75 -22.72 0.85
CA ARG A 452 14.60 -21.66 -0.15
C ARG A 452 13.27 -20.97 0.11
N GLU A 453 13.27 -19.71 0.55
CA GLU A 453 12.02 -18.95 0.69
C GLU A 453 11.67 -18.22 -0.61
N GLY A 454 10.42 -18.45 -1.00
CA GLY A 454 9.79 -17.98 -2.22
C GLY A 454 9.47 -16.49 -2.20
N GLN A 455 9.46 -15.96 -3.42
CA GLN A 455 9.03 -14.61 -3.75
C GLN A 455 7.50 -14.51 -3.55
N GLY A 456 7.07 -13.58 -2.69
CA GLY A 456 5.68 -13.10 -2.62
C GLY A 456 5.35 -12.05 -3.70
N PRO A 457 4.07 -11.68 -3.90
CA PRO A 457 3.56 -11.11 -5.15
C PRO A 457 3.72 -9.58 -5.24
N TRP A 458 4.93 -9.05 -5.02
CA TRP A 458 5.21 -7.61 -5.13
C TRP A 458 6.36 -7.29 -6.10
N GLY A 459 6.59 -8.18 -7.07
CA GLY A 459 7.64 -8.05 -8.10
C GLY A 459 7.30 -7.18 -9.32
N LEU A 460 6.15 -6.48 -9.35
CA LEU A 460 5.70 -5.75 -10.55
C LEU A 460 5.72 -4.22 -10.43
N LEU A 461 6.42 -3.67 -9.45
CA LEU A 461 6.62 -2.22 -9.31
C LEU A 461 8.13 -1.86 -9.33
N SER A 462 8.79 -2.19 -10.43
CA SER A 462 10.01 -1.53 -10.91
C SER A 462 10.19 -1.87 -12.40
N PRO A 463 10.44 -0.90 -13.30
CA PRO A 463 10.81 -1.21 -14.66
C PRO A 463 12.22 -1.81 -14.66
N SER A 464 12.32 -3.09 -15.02
CA SER A 464 13.60 -3.65 -15.47
C SER A 464 14.02 -2.93 -16.77
N PRO A 465 15.31 -2.59 -16.96
CA PRO A 465 15.76 -2.12 -18.27
C PRO A 465 15.53 -3.21 -19.32
N PRO A 466 15.27 -2.86 -20.59
CA PRO A 466 15.00 -3.85 -21.63
C PRO A 466 16.22 -4.77 -21.82
N PRO A 467 16.02 -6.07 -22.11
CA PRO A 467 17.13 -6.95 -22.42
C PRO A 467 17.76 -6.52 -23.75
N TYR A 468 19.07 -6.27 -23.74
CA TYR A 468 19.86 -6.19 -24.96
C TYR A 468 19.69 -7.50 -25.74
N ARG A 469 19.17 -7.43 -26.97
CA ARG A 469 19.28 -8.51 -27.94
C ARG A 469 20.70 -8.47 -28.51
N ASP A 470 21.53 -9.41 -28.07
CA ASP A 470 22.72 -9.82 -28.80
C ASP A 470 22.30 -10.36 -30.17
N HIS A 471 22.44 -9.54 -31.20
CA HIS A 471 22.57 -10.05 -32.56
C HIS A 471 23.99 -10.59 -32.72
N LEU A 472 24.14 -11.88 -32.40
CA LEU A 472 25.25 -12.71 -32.83
C LEU A 472 25.37 -12.64 -34.36
N LEU A 473 26.37 -11.93 -34.85
CA LEU A 473 26.96 -12.14 -36.17
C LEU A 473 27.92 -13.36 -36.08
N PRO A 474 27.95 -14.25 -37.09
CA PRO A 474 28.76 -15.46 -37.04
C PRO A 474 30.26 -15.15 -37.22
N PRO A 475 31.17 -16.00 -36.70
CA PRO A 475 32.60 -15.75 -36.75
C PRO A 475 33.15 -15.99 -38.16
N ALA A 476 33.84 -14.99 -38.70
CA ALA A 476 34.66 -15.15 -39.90
C ALA A 476 35.91 -15.98 -39.56
N THR A 477 36.13 -16.98 -40.40
CA THR A 477 37.25 -17.90 -40.42
C THR A 477 38.52 -17.21 -40.92
N LEU A 478 39.59 -17.24 -40.13
CA LEU A 478 40.96 -17.05 -40.66
C LEU A 478 41.87 -18.15 -40.10
N LYS A 479 42.26 -19.04 -41.01
CA LYS A 479 43.28 -20.09 -40.84
C LYS A 479 44.68 -19.47 -40.91
N GLY A 480 45.63 -19.99 -40.11
CA GLY A 480 47.05 -20.09 -40.49
C GLY A 480 48.10 -19.56 -39.50
N THR A 481 48.39 -20.33 -38.44
CA THR A 481 49.70 -20.80 -37.88
C THR A 481 51.05 -20.22 -38.41
N PRO A 482 52.21 -20.44 -37.72
CA PRO A 482 52.64 -19.93 -36.41
C PRO A 482 54.13 -19.43 -36.39
N ASP A 483 54.58 -18.92 -35.24
CA ASP A 483 55.95 -18.83 -34.67
C ASP A 483 57.16 -18.30 -35.50
N LEU A 484 57.89 -17.31 -34.93
CA LEU A 484 59.35 -17.35 -34.64
C LEU A 484 59.92 -15.98 -34.19
N LEU A 485 60.61 -16.01 -33.03
CA LEU A 485 61.86 -15.29 -32.64
C LEU A 485 61.92 -13.74 -32.51
N GLY A 486 62.40 -13.31 -31.33
CA GLY A 486 63.54 -12.36 -31.23
C GLY A 486 63.34 -11.04 -30.44
N PRO A 487 64.24 -10.67 -29.50
CA PRO A 487 64.12 -9.52 -28.58
C PRO A 487 64.71 -8.19 -29.17
N PRO A 488 64.61 -7.03 -28.48
CA PRO A 488 64.78 -5.71 -29.09
C PRO A 488 66.24 -5.28 -29.18
N GLN A 489 66.60 -4.59 -30.27
CA GLN A 489 67.85 -3.84 -30.37
C GLN A 489 67.59 -2.33 -30.40
N LEU A 490 68.24 -1.67 -29.45
CA LEU A 490 68.64 -0.26 -29.47
C LEU A 490 69.49 0.05 -30.71
N LEU A 491 69.32 1.24 -31.29
CA LEU A 491 70.44 2.11 -31.66
C LEU A 491 69.95 3.53 -31.97
N SER A 492 70.67 4.48 -31.37
CA SER A 492 70.50 5.94 -31.34
C SER A 492 70.90 6.61 -32.67
N PRO A 493 70.89 7.95 -32.73
CA PRO A 493 72.08 8.72 -32.32
C PRO A 493 71.96 9.43 -30.96
#